data_AF-A0A843K5V3-F1
#
_entry.id   AF-A0A843K5V3-F1
#
_cell.length_a   1.000
_cell.length_b   1.000
_cell.length_c   1.000
_cell.angle_alpha   90.00
_cell.angle_beta   90.00
_cell.angle_gamma   90.00
#
_symmetry.space_group_name_H-M   'P 1'
#
loop_
_entity.id
_entity.type
_entity.pdbx_description
1 polymer ?
#
loop_
_entity_poly.entity_id
_entity_poly.type
_entity_poly.pdbx_seq_one_letter_code
_entity_poly.pdbx_strand_id
1 'polypeptide(L)'
;MVLIYQGQRLEPFSKEKNMVGFCSRCETDLYSLAYHQTEGRWLVSAGCSNGHLLLLQYDKKWRWLEEGDLEQAKEVVRICDIAREKLEVVFTAAEIRDMAACQEGQPYTRQNLYRARAKYERFERLFGIKIKV
;
A
#
# COMPACT_ATOMS: atom_id res chain seq x y z
N MET A 1 4.47 3.74 5.61
CA MET A 1 3.72 3.63 4.36
C MET A 1 4.42 4.51 3.34
N VAL A 2 4.60 4.01 2.12
CA VAL A 2 5.26 4.76 1.05
C VAL A 2 4.20 5.48 0.24
N LEU A 3 4.40 6.78 0.03
CA LEU A 3 3.48 7.64 -0.69
C LEU A 3 3.93 7.78 -2.14
N ILE A 4 3.00 7.71 -3.09
CA ILE A 4 3.22 8.22 -4.44
C ILE A 4 2.61 9.61 -4.50
N TYR A 5 3.43 10.61 -4.77
CA TYR A 5 2.99 12.00 -4.88
C TYR A 5 3.55 12.61 -6.15
N GLN A 6 2.68 13.05 -7.06
CA GLN A 6 3.07 13.61 -8.36
C GLN A 6 4.03 12.68 -9.16
N GLY A 7 3.80 11.37 -9.08
CA GLY A 7 4.64 10.35 -9.72
C GLY A 7 5.96 10.04 -8.98
N GLN A 8 6.28 10.75 -7.91
CA GLN A 8 7.47 10.49 -7.08
C GLN A 8 7.14 9.53 -5.93
N ARG A 9 8.03 8.56 -5.70
CA ARG A 9 8.00 7.70 -4.51
C ARG A 9 8.64 8.42 -3.32
N LEU A 10 7.87 8.59 -2.25
CA LEU A 10 8.33 9.21 -1.01
C LEU A 10 8.33 8.18 0.13
N GLU A 11 9.51 7.95 0.68
CA GLU A 11 9.67 7.17 1.91
C GLU A 11 9.19 8.00 3.12
N PRO A 12 8.59 7.36 4.13
CA PRO A 12 8.07 8.08 5.29
C PRO A 12 9.22 8.66 6.13
N PHE A 13 9.14 9.96 6.41
CA PHE A 13 9.99 10.63 7.38
C PHE A 13 9.68 10.15 8.81
N SER A 14 8.39 9.96 9.13
CA SER A 14 7.92 9.40 10.40
C SER A 14 6.67 8.56 10.18
N LYS A 15 6.43 7.61 11.10
CA LYS A 15 5.21 6.77 11.16
C LYS A 15 4.46 6.95 12.49
N GLU A 16 4.72 8.04 13.20
CA GLU A 16 3.99 8.38 14.41
C GLU A 16 2.49 8.47 14.14
N LYS A 17 1.70 8.04 15.13
CA LYS A 17 0.24 8.07 15.09
C LYS A 17 -0.25 9.21 15.97
N ASN A 18 -0.80 10.23 15.35
CA ASN A 18 -1.37 11.40 16.00
C ASN A 18 -2.79 11.60 15.45
N MET A 19 -3.70 12.12 16.29
CA MET A 19 -4.96 12.67 15.78
C MET A 19 -4.62 13.97 15.04
N VAL A 20 -4.98 14.04 13.75
CA VAL A 20 -4.60 15.13 12.84
C VAL A 20 -5.80 15.96 12.37
N GLY A 21 -6.99 15.66 12.88
CA GLY A 21 -8.23 16.38 12.61
C GLY A 21 -9.40 15.43 12.42
N PHE A 22 -10.35 15.85 11.58
CA PHE A 22 -11.56 15.09 11.25
C PHE A 22 -11.55 14.70 9.77
N CYS A 23 -12.14 13.55 9.47
CA CYS A 23 -12.30 13.09 8.10
C CYS A 23 -13.32 13.97 7.36
N SER A 24 -12.92 14.58 6.26
CA SER A 24 -13.80 15.40 5.41
C SER A 24 -15.01 14.65 4.83
N ARG A 25 -14.99 13.31 4.85
CA ARG A 25 -16.05 12.46 4.28
C ARG A 25 -17.06 11.94 5.30
N CYS A 26 -16.67 11.82 6.56
CA CYS A 26 -17.52 11.18 7.58
C CYS A 26 -17.37 11.76 8.99
N GLU A 27 -16.61 12.85 9.14
CA GLU A 27 -16.44 13.65 10.37
C GLU A 27 -15.84 12.92 11.59
N THR A 28 -15.58 11.62 11.50
CA THR A 28 -14.86 10.87 12.53
C THR A 28 -13.40 11.30 12.62
N ASP A 29 -12.79 11.07 13.78
CA ASP A 29 -11.36 11.28 14.04
C ASP A 29 -10.48 10.71 12.92
N LEU A 30 -9.54 11.54 12.49
CA LEU A 30 -8.56 11.23 11.45
C LEU A 30 -7.19 11.10 12.10
N TYR A 31 -6.52 9.98 11.86
CA TYR A 31 -5.22 9.68 12.45
C TYR A 31 -4.12 9.57 11.39
N SER A 32 -2.92 10.05 11.71
CA SER A 32 -1.75 9.92 10.84
C SER A 32 -1.32 8.46 10.69
N LEU A 33 -0.97 8.09 9.45
CA LEU A 33 -0.37 6.81 9.07
C LEU A 33 1.13 6.96 8.78
N ALA A 34 1.50 8.10 8.17
CA ALA A 34 2.87 8.46 7.88
C ALA A 34 2.99 9.94 7.54
N TYR A 35 4.16 10.50 7.84
CA TYR A 35 4.58 11.83 7.46
C TYR A 35 5.64 11.73 6.36
N HIS A 36 5.50 12.55 5.33
CA HIS A 36 6.42 12.64 4.20
C HIS A 36 6.79 14.10 3.95
N GLN A 37 7.88 14.31 3.24
CA GLN A 37 8.39 15.65 2.97
C GLN A 37 8.79 15.77 1.50
N THR A 38 8.45 16.91 0.89
CA THR A 38 9.02 17.35 -0.40
C THR A 38 9.87 18.60 -0.17
N GLU A 39 10.46 19.17 -1.23
CA GLU A 39 11.25 20.40 -1.11
C GLU A 39 10.42 21.55 -0.50
N GLY A 40 9.13 21.66 -0.84
CA GLY A 40 8.27 22.78 -0.41
C GLY A 40 7.20 22.47 0.64
N ARG A 41 6.87 21.19 0.90
CA ARG A 41 5.67 20.83 1.68
C ARG A 41 5.92 19.71 2.70
N TRP A 42 5.05 19.67 3.70
CA TRP A 42 4.79 18.49 4.51
C TRP A 42 3.56 17.78 3.97
N LEU A 43 3.63 16.45 3.91
CA LEU A 43 2.56 15.61 3.43
C LEU A 43 2.23 14.61 4.54
N VAL A 44 0.97 14.52 4.92
CA VAL A 44 0.51 13.60 5.97
C VAL A 44 -0.48 12.65 5.35
N SER A 45 -0.08 11.39 5.28
CA SER A 45 -1.03 10.35 4.94
C SER A 45 -1.84 10.00 6.18
N ALA A 46 -3.16 10.03 6.08
CA ALA A 46 -4.04 9.84 7.23
C ALA A 46 -5.22 8.91 6.89
N GLY A 47 -5.79 8.30 7.93
CA GLY A 47 -6.95 7.42 7.80
C GLY A 47 -7.91 7.55 8.96
N CYS A 48 -9.20 7.34 8.69
CA CYS A 48 -10.23 7.30 9.72
C CYS A 48 -10.70 5.87 10.02
N SER A 49 -11.46 5.70 11.10
CA SER A 49 -12.02 4.40 11.51
C SER A 49 -12.95 3.76 10.48
N ASN A 50 -13.57 4.57 9.61
CA ASN A 50 -14.42 4.10 8.51
C ASN A 50 -13.65 3.71 7.24
N GLY A 51 -12.31 3.74 7.27
CA GLY A 51 -11.46 3.27 6.17
C GLY A 51 -11.20 4.30 5.06
N HIS A 52 -11.67 5.54 5.20
CA HIS A 52 -11.29 6.62 4.29
C HIS A 52 -9.82 6.99 4.48
N LEU A 53 -9.12 7.19 3.37
CA LEU A 53 -7.71 7.55 3.33
C LEU A 53 -7.55 8.90 2.65
N LEU A 54 -6.80 9.80 3.29
CA LEU A 54 -6.63 11.18 2.84
C LEU A 54 -5.15 11.54 2.85
N LEU A 55 -4.77 12.41 1.92
CA LEU A 55 -3.48 13.07 1.90
C LEU A 55 -3.66 14.53 2.32
N LEU A 56 -3.17 14.89 3.50
CA LEU A 56 -3.19 16.27 3.98
C LEU A 56 -1.89 16.96 3.60
N GLN A 57 -1.98 18.15 3.03
CA GLN A 57 -0.83 18.93 2.59
C GLN A 57 -0.68 20.18 3.43
N TYR A 58 0.55 20.44 3.87
CA TYR A 58 0.91 21.60 4.66
C TYR A 58 2.14 22.28 4.06
N ASP A 59 2.28 23.57 4.31
CA ASP A 59 3.55 24.25 4.05
C ASP A 59 4.62 23.84 5.08
N LYS A 60 5.85 24.33 4.92
CA LYS A 60 6.96 24.04 5.85
C LYS A 60 6.72 24.50 7.30
N LYS A 61 5.76 25.39 7.53
CA LYS A 61 5.38 25.92 8.84
C LYS A 61 4.15 25.22 9.42
N TRP A 62 3.76 24.06 8.86
CA TRP A 62 2.58 23.29 9.28
C TRP A 62 1.25 24.03 9.11
N ARG A 63 1.18 25.02 8.21
CA ARG A 63 -0.10 25.63 7.84
C ARG A 63 -0.78 24.75 6.81
N TRP A 64 -2.04 24.40 7.06
CA TRP A 64 -2.85 23.59 6.15
C TRP A 64 -2.99 24.30 4.79
N LEU A 65 -2.85 23.53 3.72
CA LEU A 65 -2.98 24.01 2.34
C LEU A 65 -4.19 23.40 1.65
N GLU A 66 -4.22 22.08 1.56
CA GLU A 66 -5.26 21.33 0.85
C GLU A 66 -5.31 19.88 1.33
N GLU A 67 -6.42 19.22 1.02
CA GLU A 67 -6.55 17.77 1.09
C GLU A 67 -6.60 17.18 -0.31
N GLY A 68 -6.21 15.91 -0.45
CA GLY A 68 -6.35 15.15 -1.68
C GLY A 68 -6.50 13.66 -1.43
N ASP A 69 -6.66 12.92 -2.53
CA ASP A 69 -6.67 11.47 -2.47
C ASP A 69 -5.28 10.91 -2.16
N LEU A 70 -5.26 9.89 -1.33
CA LEU A 70 -4.03 9.23 -0.94
C LEU A 70 -3.66 8.12 -1.93
N GLU A 71 -2.67 8.39 -2.78
CA GLU A 71 -2.06 7.36 -3.62
C GLU A 71 -0.90 6.66 -2.89
N GLN A 72 -1.10 5.40 -2.52
CA GLN A 72 -0.06 4.60 -1.90
C GLN A 72 0.78 3.89 -2.97
N ALA A 73 2.09 3.81 -2.73
CA ALA A 73 2.93 2.95 -3.53
C ALA A 73 2.51 1.50 -3.27
N LYS A 74 1.90 0.88 -4.27
CA LYS A 74 1.62 -0.56 -4.23
C LYS A 74 2.97 -1.27 -4.13
N GLU A 75 3.23 -1.86 -2.96
CA GLU A 75 4.49 -2.57 -2.72
C GLU A 75 4.51 -3.80 -3.65
N VAL A 76 5.38 -3.75 -4.66
CA VAL A 76 5.68 -4.90 -5.50
C VAL A 76 6.79 -5.67 -4.81
N VAL A 77 6.40 -6.69 -4.05
CA VAL A 77 7.32 -7.59 -3.35
C VAL A 77 7.45 -8.91 -4.12
N ARG A 78 8.62 -9.55 -4.01
CA ARG A 78 8.79 -10.92 -4.52
C ARG A 78 7.90 -11.85 -3.70
N ILE A 79 7.46 -12.95 -4.30
CA ILE A 79 6.64 -13.95 -3.62
C ILE A 79 7.34 -14.48 -2.37
N CYS A 80 8.66 -14.64 -2.44
CA CYS A 80 9.48 -15.12 -1.34
C CYS A 80 9.58 -14.13 -0.16
N ASP A 81 9.29 -12.84 -0.39
CA ASP A 81 9.33 -11.80 0.65
C ASP A 81 7.98 -11.64 1.37
N ILE A 82 6.92 -12.27 0.86
CA ILE A 82 5.58 -12.21 1.44
C ILE A 82 5.43 -13.34 2.47
N ALA A 83 4.99 -12.99 3.69
CA ALA A 83 4.67 -13.98 4.73
C ALA A 83 3.73 -15.06 4.19
N ARG A 84 4.11 -16.32 4.39
CA ARG A 84 3.47 -17.48 3.76
C ARG A 84 1.99 -17.59 4.14
N GLU A 85 1.67 -17.26 5.38
CA GLU A 85 0.32 -17.26 5.92
C GLU A 85 -0.60 -16.33 5.12
N LYS A 86 -0.11 -15.17 4.66
CA LYS A 86 -0.89 -14.25 3.81
C LYS A 86 -1.18 -14.86 2.46
N LEU A 87 -0.18 -15.52 1.85
CA LEU A 87 -0.32 -16.16 0.55
C LEU A 87 -1.35 -17.30 0.61
N GLU A 88 -1.30 -18.12 1.66
CA GLU A 88 -2.17 -19.29 1.83
C GLU A 88 -3.66 -18.94 2.03
N VAL A 89 -3.99 -17.69 2.40
CA VAL A 89 -5.39 -17.20 2.43
C VAL A 89 -6.04 -17.20 1.04
N VAL A 90 -5.26 -17.00 -0.02
CA VAL A 90 -5.78 -16.78 -1.39
C VAL A 90 -5.30 -17.86 -2.36
N PHE A 91 -4.06 -18.31 -2.20
CA PHE A 91 -3.39 -19.22 -3.10
C PHE A 91 -3.22 -20.60 -2.46
N THR A 92 -3.31 -21.63 -3.30
CA THR A 92 -2.96 -23.00 -2.89
C THR A 92 -1.45 -23.16 -2.79
N ALA A 93 -0.98 -24.16 -2.05
CA ALA A 93 0.45 -24.47 -1.95
C ALA A 93 1.11 -24.74 -3.32
N ALA A 94 0.38 -25.30 -4.28
CA ALA A 94 0.88 -25.52 -5.64
C ALA A 94 1.04 -24.21 -6.43
N GLU A 95 0.07 -23.30 -6.30
CA GLU A 95 0.13 -21.97 -6.91
C GLU A 95 1.29 -21.15 -6.34
N ILE A 96 1.47 -21.13 -5.02
CA ILE A 96 2.56 -20.40 -4.36
C ILE A 96 3.93 -20.90 -4.86
N ARG A 97 4.11 -22.23 -4.91
CA ARG A 97 5.34 -22.84 -5.42
C ARG A 97 5.62 -22.44 -6.87
N ASP A 98 4.65 -22.56 -7.76
CA ASP A 98 4.84 -22.24 -9.18
C ASP A 98 5.02 -20.74 -9.42
N MET A 99 4.43 -19.88 -8.58
CA MET A 99 4.69 -18.45 -8.60
C MET A 99 6.13 -18.11 -8.22
N ALA A 100 6.67 -18.74 -7.17
CA ALA A 100 8.08 -18.57 -6.77
C ALA A 100 9.04 -19.11 -7.84
N ALA A 101 8.78 -20.31 -8.35
CA ALA A 101 9.58 -20.92 -9.42
C ALA A 101 9.61 -20.04 -10.69
N CYS A 102 8.47 -19.46 -11.08
CA CYS A 102 8.40 -18.52 -12.20
C CYS A 102 9.26 -17.26 -11.99
N GLN A 103 9.28 -16.69 -10.78
CA GLN A 103 10.14 -15.53 -10.47
C GLN A 103 11.63 -15.87 -10.48
N GLU A 104 11.99 -17.11 -10.19
CA GLU A 104 13.38 -17.59 -10.15
C GLU A 104 13.86 -18.18 -11.49
N GLY A 105 13.03 -18.14 -12.54
CA GLY A 105 13.34 -18.72 -13.84
C GLY A 105 13.41 -20.26 -13.84
N GLN A 106 12.81 -20.89 -12.82
CA GLN A 106 12.77 -22.35 -12.67
C GLN A 106 11.57 -22.96 -13.40
N PRO A 107 11.58 -24.26 -13.72
CA PRO A 107 10.42 -24.94 -14.30
C PRO A 107 9.19 -24.86 -13.39
N TYR A 108 8.03 -24.54 -13.97
CA TYR A 108 6.76 -24.39 -13.24
C TYR A 108 5.57 -24.89 -14.06
N THR A 109 4.46 -25.19 -13.38
CA THR A 109 3.22 -25.59 -14.05
C THR A 109 2.43 -24.35 -14.50
N ARG A 110 2.34 -24.13 -15.81
CA ARG A 110 1.62 -22.97 -16.39
C ARG A 110 0.19 -22.82 -15.87
N GLN A 111 -0.55 -23.92 -15.74
CA GLN A 111 -1.94 -23.89 -15.28
C GLN A 111 -2.08 -23.31 -13.87
N ASN A 112 -1.17 -23.63 -12.96
CA ASN A 112 -1.17 -23.08 -11.61
C ASN A 112 -0.85 -21.58 -11.62
N LEU A 113 0.09 -21.13 -12.46
CA LEU A 113 0.37 -19.70 -12.62
C LEU A 113 -0.84 -18.92 -13.16
N TYR A 114 -1.57 -19.47 -14.14
CA TYR A 114 -2.79 -18.83 -14.65
C TYR A 114 -3.87 -18.71 -13.58
N ARG A 115 -4.12 -19.78 -12.81
CA ARG A 115 -5.07 -19.77 -11.69
C ARG A 115 -4.67 -18.76 -10.62
N ALA A 116 -3.37 -18.66 -10.33
CA ALA A 116 -2.86 -17.67 -9.40
C ALA A 116 -3.06 -16.23 -9.89
N ARG A 117 -2.71 -15.93 -11.15
CA ARG A 117 -2.85 -14.59 -11.74
C ARG A 117 -4.29 -14.07 -11.69
N ALA A 118 -5.27 -14.95 -11.90
CA ALA A 118 -6.69 -14.62 -11.76
C ALA A 118 -7.09 -14.18 -10.34
N LYS A 119 -6.27 -14.46 -9.33
CA LYS A 119 -6.52 -14.11 -7.92
C LYS A 119 -5.69 -12.91 -7.44
N TYR A 120 -4.81 -12.35 -8.26
CA TYR A 120 -3.93 -11.24 -7.84
C TYR A 120 -4.71 -10.01 -7.41
N GLU A 121 -5.78 -9.65 -8.13
CA GLU A 121 -6.64 -8.53 -7.75
C GLU A 121 -7.34 -8.77 -6.40
N ARG A 122 -7.74 -10.01 -6.11
CA ARG A 122 -8.30 -10.38 -4.79
C ARG A 122 -7.23 -10.26 -3.70
N PHE A 123 -6.02 -10.75 -3.95
CA PHE A 123 -4.92 -10.63 -3.00
C PHE A 123 -4.56 -9.16 -2.72
N GLU A 124 -4.49 -8.34 -3.78
CA GLU A 124 -4.22 -6.90 -3.69
C GLU A 124 -5.27 -6.18 -2.85
N ARG A 125 -6.56 -6.50 -3.04
CA ARG A 125 -7.65 -5.94 -2.22
C ARG A 125 -7.56 -6.33 -0.74
N LEU A 126 -7.15 -7.56 -0.43
CA LEU A 126 -7.09 -8.05 0.95
C LEU A 126 -5.87 -7.52 1.72
N PHE A 127 -4.73 -7.36 1.04
CA PHE A 127 -3.46 -7.10 1.72
C PHE A 127 -2.75 -5.81 1.27
N GLY A 128 -3.27 -5.10 0.27
CA GLY A 128 -2.65 -3.90 -0.29
C GLY A 128 -1.32 -4.17 -1.03
N ILE A 129 -0.99 -5.44 -1.24
CA ILE A 129 0.28 -5.88 -1.86
C ILE A 129 0.01 -6.27 -3.30
N LYS A 130 0.79 -5.72 -4.24
CA LYS A 130 0.66 -6.04 -5.65
C LYS A 130 1.70 -7.06 -6.07
N ILE A 131 1.25 -8.24 -6.45
CA ILE A 131 2.12 -9.31 -6.94
C ILE A 131 2.46 -9.07 -8.43
N LYS A 132 3.75 -9.18 -8.77
CA LYS A 132 4.23 -9.29 -10.16
C LYS A 132 5.08 -10.55 -10.32
N VAL A 133 4.58 -11.51 -11.10
CA VAL A 133 5.22 -12.79 -11.45
C VAL A 133 5.15 -12.99 -12.95
#